data_AF-A0A368F776-F1
#
_entry.id   AF-A0A368F776-F1
#
_cell.length_a   1.000
_cell.length_b   1.000
_cell.length_c   1.000
_cell.angle_alpha   90.00
_cell.angle_beta   90.00
_cell.angle_gamma   90.00
#
_symmetry.space_group_name_H-M   'P 1'
#
loop_
_entity.id
_entity.type
_entity.pdbx_description
1 polymer ?
#
loop_
_entity_poly.entity_id
_entity_poly.type
_entity_poly.pdbx_seq_one_letter_code
_entity_poly.pdbx_strand_id
1 'polypeptide(L)' 'MWGIIVRQVYRNNKQYNMVESLKTATLEAWDQIDDATVAKLVGSMPNRIFEIIRNNGGPIDY' A
#
# COMPACT_ATOMS: atom_id res chain seq x y z
N MET A 1 -2.39 0.88 0.51
CA MET A 1 -2.42 0.52 -0.91
C MET A 1 -1.10 0.84 -1.62
N TRP A 2 -0.75 2.11 -1.83
CA TRP A 2 0.48 2.48 -2.56
C TRP A 2 1.77 1.89 -2.00
N GLY A 3 1.92 1.80 -0.68
CA GLY A 3 3.06 1.12 -0.07
C GLY A 3 3.17 -0.38 -0.40
N ILE A 4 2.07 -1.07 -0.71
CA ILE A 4 2.09 -2.48 -1.16
C ILE A 4 2.59 -2.55 -2.60
N ILE A 5 2.03 -1.69 -3.46
CA ILE A 5 2.42 -1.59 -4.88
C ILE A 5 3.91 -1.26 -5.00
N VAL A 6 4.41 -0.26 -4.27
CA VAL A 6 5.83 0.11 -4.29
C VAL A 6 6.72 -1.07 -3.89
N ARG A 7 6.37 -1.81 -2.85
CA ARG A 7 7.14 -2.99 -2.41
C ARG A 7 7.18 -4.08 -3.48
N GLN A 8 6.10 -4.25 -4.24
CA GLN A 8 6.05 -5.22 -5.34
C GLN A 8 6.84 -4.74 -6.57
N VAL A 9 6.64 -3.49 -6.98
CA VAL A 9 7.30 -2.88 -8.15
C VAL A 9 8.83 -2.89 -8.00
N TYR A 10 9.33 -2.57 -6.81
CA TYR A 10 10.77 -2.50 -6.51
C TYR A 10 11.31 -3.74 -5.78
N ARG A 11 10.56 -4.85 -5.77
CA ARG A 11 10.97 -6.11 -5.14
C ARG A 11 12.34 -6.53 -5.66
N ASN A 12 13.19 -7.06 -4.78
CA ASN A 12 14.55 -7.49 -5.08
C ASN A 12 15.44 -6.36 -5.66
N ASN A 13 15.21 -5.12 -5.23
CA ASN A 13 15.94 -3.93 -5.70
C ASN A 13 15.81 -3.68 -7.22
N LYS A 14 14.73 -4.17 -7.85
CA LYS A 14 14.48 -3.93 -9.28
C LYS A 14 14.41 -2.42 -9.56
N GLN A 15 15.11 -1.97 -10.60
CA GLN A 15 15.13 -0.58 -11.06
C GLN A 15 14.57 -0.47 -12.48
N TYR A 16 14.09 0.71 -12.84
CA TYR A 16 13.49 0.98 -14.14
C TYR A 16 14.19 2.16 -14.81
N ASN A 17 14.70 1.96 -16.02
CA ASN A 17 15.40 3.01 -16.78
C ASN A 17 14.46 3.78 -17.73
N MET A 18 13.20 3.35 -17.84
CA MET A 18 12.20 3.96 -18.72
C MET A 18 10.89 4.14 -17.96
N VAL A 19 10.21 5.25 -18.21
CA VAL A 19 8.91 5.53 -17.61
C VAL A 19 7.87 4.48 -18.02
N GLU A 20 7.91 4.00 -19.26
CA GLU A 20 6.96 2.99 -19.74
C GLU A 20 7.09 1.65 -19.02
N SER A 21 8.32 1.18 -18.74
CA SER A 21 8.50 -0.06 -18.00
C SER A 21 8.07 0.05 -16.54
N LEU A 22 8.24 1.22 -15.91
CA LEU A 22 7.70 1.49 -14.57
C LEU A 22 6.17 1.52 -14.58
N LYS A 23 5.54 2.13 -15.59
CA LYS A 23 4.08 2.14 -15.74
C LYS A 23 3.53 0.72 -15.87
N THR A 24 4.10 -0.09 -16.77
CA THR A 24 3.69 -1.49 -16.95
C THR A 24 3.81 -2.27 -15.64
N ALA A 25 4.95 -2.19 -14.95
CA ALA A 25 5.13 -2.89 -13.68
C ALA A 25 4.16 -2.40 -12.58
N THR A 26 3.78 -1.12 -12.60
CA THR A 26 2.78 -0.58 -11.66
C THR A 26 1.40 -1.16 -11.92
N LEU A 27 1.00 -1.30 -13.19
CA LEU A 27 -0.28 -1.94 -13.57
C LEU A 27 -0.27 -3.44 -13.22
N GLU A 28 0.80 -4.16 -13.55
CA GLU A 28 0.94 -5.58 -13.17
C GLU A 28 0.88 -5.77 -11.65
N ALA A 29 1.53 -4.89 -10.88
CA ALA A 29 1.49 -4.94 -9.43
C ALA A 29 0.09 -4.61 -8.87
N TRP A 30 -0.67 -3.76 -9.56
CA TRP A 30 -2.06 -3.46 -9.21
C TRP A 30 -2.96 -4.68 -9.44
N ASP A 31 -2.87 -5.31 -10.61
CA ASP A 31 -3.70 -6.46 -11.00
C ASP A 31 -3.44 -7.71 -10.14
N GLN A 32 -2.27 -7.78 -9.49
CA GLN A 32 -1.91 -8.86 -8.56
C GLN A 32 -2.48 -8.69 -7.15
N ILE A 33 -3.11 -7.55 -6.84
CA ILE A 33 -3.66 -7.32 -5.51
C ILE A 33 -4.99 -8.04 -5.38
N ASP A 34 -5.07 -8.96 -4.42
CA ASP A 34 -6.30 -9.68 -4.13
C ASP A 34 -7.32 -8.84 -3.34
N ASP A 35 -8.60 -9.19 -3.51
CA ASP A 35 -9.71 -8.54 -2.80
C ASP A 35 -9.56 -8.67 -1.27
N ALA A 36 -8.94 -9.76 -0.80
CA ALA A 36 -8.70 -10.00 0.62
C ALA A 36 -7.76 -8.94 1.23
N THR A 37 -6.76 -8.48 0.49
CA THR A 37 -5.84 -7.41 0.88
C THR A 37 -6.58 -6.09 1.01
N VAL A 38 -7.46 -5.77 0.05
CA VAL A 38 -8.30 -4.56 0.12
C VAL A 38 -9.25 -4.63 1.31
N ALA A 39 -9.93 -5.76 1.49
CA ALA A 39 -10.83 -5.98 2.62
C ALA A 39 -10.11 -5.86 3.97
N LYS A 40 -8.88 -6.39 4.08
CA LYS A 40 -8.06 -6.27 5.30
C LYS A 40 -7.67 -4.82 5.59
N LEU A 41 -7.30 -4.04 4.57
CA LEU A 41 -6.98 -2.62 4.74
C LEU A 41 -8.20 -1.84 5.24
N VAL A 42 -9.36 -2.02 4.61
CA VAL A 42 -10.61 -1.38 5.03
C VAL A 42 -11.00 -1.84 6.44
N GLY A 43 -10.90 -3.14 6.71
CA GLY A 43 -11.19 -3.73 8.03
C GLY A 43 -10.28 -3.23 9.15
N SER A 44 -9.10 -2.70 8.83
CA SER A 44 -8.18 -2.11 9.82
C SER A 44 -8.51 -0.65 10.19
N MET A 45 -9.36 0.03 9.41
CA MET A 45 -9.69 1.44 9.63
C MET A 45 -10.29 1.75 11.01
N PRO A 46 -11.18 0.91 11.59
CA PRO A 46 -11.67 1.15 12.95
C PRO A 46 -10.55 1.18 14.00
N ASN A 47 -9.57 0.28 13.91
CA ASN A 47 -8.44 0.24 14.85
C ASN A 47 -7.62 1.53 14.81
N ARG A 48 -7.38 2.06 13.60
CA ARG A 48 -6.69 3.34 13.43
C ARG A 48 -7.46 4.50 14.05
N ILE A 49 -8.79 4.52 13.92
CA ILE A 49 -9.62 5.52 14.57
C ILE A 49 -9.48 5.42 16.09
N PHE A 50 -9.52 4.20 16.65
CA PHE A 50 -9.29 4.00 18.09
C PHE A 50 -7.92 4.51 18.55
N GLU A 51 -6.86 4.29 17.77
CA GLU A 51 -5.52 4.79 18.08
C GLU A 51 -5.46 6.32 18.05
N ILE A 52 -6.08 6.98 17.07
CA ILE A 52 -6.16 8.44 17.00
C ILE A 52 -6.87 9.01 18.23
N ILE A 53 -8.00 8.40 18.64
CA ILE A 53 -8.74 8.80 19.85
C ILE A 53 -7.84 8.65 21.08
N ARG A 54 -7.17 7.51 21.23
CA ARG A 54 -6.25 7.25 22.34
C ARG A 54 -5.08 8.24 22.37
N ASN A 55 -4.64 8.70 21.20
CA ASN A 55 -3.59 9.70 21.08
C ASN A 55 -4.10 11.15 21.10
N ASN A 56 -5.34 11.40 21.54
CA ASN A 56 -5.97 12.72 21.60
C ASN A 56 -5.89 13.50 20.28
N GLY A 57 -6.08 12.81 19.14
CA GLY A 57 -5.97 13.40 17.81
C GLY A 57 -4.53 13.53 17.29
N GLY A 58 -3.54 13.07 18.04
CA GLY A 58 -2.14 13.03 17.63
C GLY A 58 -1.86 12.01 16.51
N PRO A 59 -0.66 12.09 15.89
CA PRO A 59 -0.28 11.21 14.79
C PRO A 59 -0.19 9.74 15.24
N ILE A 60 -0.54 8.83 14.34
CA ILE A 60 -0.41 7.37 14.54
C ILE A 60 0.47 6.78 13.43
N ASP A 61 1.02 5.61 13.68
CA ASP A 61 1.78 4.87 12.68
C ASP A 61 0.80 4.12 11.75
N TYR A 62 0.79 4.49 10.46
CA TYR A 62 -0.11 3.94 9.44
C TYR A 62 0.60 3.67 8.11
#